data_AF-A0A9N7Q596-F1
#
_entry.id   AF-A0A9N7Q596-F1
#
_cell.length_a   1.000
_cell.length_b   1.000
_cell.length_c   1.000
_cell.angle_alpha   90.00
_cell.angle_beta   90.00
_cell.angle_gamma   90.00
#
_symmetry.space_group_name_H-M   'P 1'
#
loop_
_entity.id
_entity.type
_entity.pdbx_description
1 polymer ?
#
loop_
_entity_poly.entity_id
_entity_poly.type
_entity_poly.pdbx_seq_one_letter_code
_entity_poly.pdbx_strand_id
1 'polypeptide(L)' 'MTKTARYVAELARREGIQYLATFADEWATAVTGLLGDDVAPDATDNLLVALARAGKLSLRDMVALTIAHHRELKQHV' A
#
# COMPACT_ATOMS: atom_id res chain seq x y z
N MET A 1 -4.98 -5.89 -12.44
CA MET A 1 -5.47 -5.45 -11.11
C MET A 1 -5.80 -6.69 -10.29
N THR A 2 -5.16 -6.87 -9.14
CA THR A 2 -5.26 -8.11 -8.35
C THR A 2 -6.53 -8.17 -7.48
N LYS A 3 -6.81 -9.32 -6.86
CA LYS A 3 -7.99 -9.46 -5.97
C LYS A 3 -7.84 -8.54 -4.75
N THR A 4 -6.64 -8.48 -4.17
CA THR A 4 -6.33 -7.55 -3.08
C THR A 4 -6.49 -6.09 -3.50
N ALA A 5 -5.96 -5.69 -4.66
CA ALA A 5 -6.10 -4.32 -5.16
C ALA A 5 -7.57 -3.88 -5.29
N ARG A 6 -8.45 -4.78 -5.74
CA ARG A 6 -9.90 -4.51 -5.81
C ARG A 6 -10.55 -4.35 -4.44
N TYR A 7 -10.18 -5.20 -3.49
CA TYR A 7 -10.69 -5.10 -2.12
C TYR A 7 -10.27 -3.77 -1.46
N VAL A 8 -8.98 -3.42 -1.56
CA VAL A 8 -8.41 -2.21 -0.96
C VAL A 8 -9.05 -0.94 -1.57
N ALA A 9 -9.20 -0.89 -2.90
CA ALA A 9 -9.84 0.24 -3.56
C ALA A 9 -11.30 0.43 -3.14
N GLU A 10 -12.06 -0.66 -3.00
CA GLU A 10 -13.46 -0.60 -2.56
C GLU A 10 -13.58 -0.19 -1.08
N LEU A 11 -12.67 -0.65 -0.23
CA LEU A 11 -12.61 -0.24 1.18
C LEU A 11 -12.29 1.25 1.31
N ALA A 12 -11.27 1.73 0.60
CA ALA A 12 -10.90 3.14 0.56
C ALA A 12 -12.07 4.02 0.09
N ARG A 13 -12.76 3.59 -0.98
CA ARG A 13 -13.95 4.29 -1.50
C ARG A 13 -15.09 4.36 -0.48
N ARG A 14 -15.38 3.27 0.23
CA ARG A 14 -16.44 3.21 1.26
C ARG A 14 -16.15 4.12 2.45
N GLU A 15 -14.89 4.19 2.85
CA GLU A 15 -14.45 4.99 3.99
C GLU A 15 -14.13 6.44 3.62
N GLY A 16 -14.19 6.81 2.32
CA GLY A 16 -13.85 8.14 1.84
C GLY A 16 -12.37 8.48 1.98
N ILE A 17 -11.49 7.46 1.99
CA ILE A 17 -10.06 7.61 2.21
C ILE A 17 -9.33 7.65 0.88
N GLN A 18 -8.41 8.60 0.76
CA GLN A 18 -7.47 8.70 -0.35
C GLN A 18 -6.06 8.71 0.21
N TYR A 19 -5.10 8.20 -0.57
CA TYR A 19 -3.70 8.35 -0.21
C TYR A 19 -3.23 9.78 -0.46
N LEU A 20 -2.66 10.39 0.57
CA LEU A 20 -1.91 11.62 0.49
C LEU A 20 -0.49 11.31 0.96
N ALA A 21 0.49 11.52 0.09
CA ALA A 21 1.89 11.34 0.43
C ALA A 21 2.24 12.22 1.62
N THR A 22 2.90 11.63 2.61
CA THR A 22 3.44 12.37 3.76
C THR A 22 4.96 12.45 3.66
N PHE A 23 5.54 13.37 4.41
CA PHE A 23 6.99 13.48 4.53
C PHE A 23 7.66 12.15 4.92
N ALA A 24 7.01 11.33 5.76
CA ALA A 24 7.54 10.02 6.13
C ALA A 24 7.54 9.03 4.94
N ASP A 25 6.53 9.08 4.08
CA ASP A 25 6.43 8.24 2.89
C ASP A 25 7.50 8.65 1.86
N GLU A 26 7.67 9.96 1.63
CA GLU A 26 8.70 10.51 0.74
C GLU A 26 10.12 10.23 1.24
N TRP A 27 10.34 10.37 2.55
CA TRP A 27 11.62 10.03 3.17
C TRP A 27 11.93 8.54 3.02
N ALA A 28 10.95 7.65 3.24
CA ALA A 28 11.12 6.22 3.05
C ALA A 28 11.53 5.90 1.61
N THR A 29 10.84 6.47 0.62
CA THR A 29 11.20 6.31 -0.81
C THR A 29 12.60 6.84 -1.13
N ALA A 30 12.98 8.01 -0.59
CA ALA A 30 14.31 8.57 -0.82
C ALA A 30 15.42 7.69 -0.22
N VAL A 31 15.23 7.15 0.97
CA VAL A 31 16.21 6.28 1.63
C VAL A 31 16.32 4.92 0.93
N THR A 32 15.21 4.30 0.50
CA THR A 32 15.27 3.04 -0.25
C THR A 32 15.97 3.21 -1.59
N GLY A 33 15.74 4.33 -2.29
CA GLY A 33 16.47 4.67 -3.52
C GLY A 33 17.97 4.84 -3.31
N LEU A 34 18.39 5.47 -2.20
CA LEU A 34 19.81 5.59 -1.84
C LEU A 34 20.48 4.23 -1.55
N LEU A 35 19.73 3.25 -1.07
CA LEU A 35 20.22 1.90 -0.82
C LEU A 35 20.20 1.01 -2.07
N GLY A 36 19.74 1.54 -3.21
CA GLY A 36 19.64 0.81 -4.48
C GLY A 36 18.52 -0.23 -4.53
N ASP A 37 17.68 -0.29 -3.49
CA ASP A 37 16.48 -1.11 -3.46
C ASP A 37 15.30 -0.22 -3.84
N ASP A 38 15.11 -0.02 -5.15
CA ASP A 38 14.09 0.86 -5.69
C ASP A 38 12.71 0.17 -5.65
N VAL A 39 12.22 -0.10 -4.45
CA VAL A 39 10.86 -0.63 -4.22
C VAL A 39 9.90 0.54 -4.15
N ALA A 40 9.47 1.00 -5.33
CA ALA A 40 8.44 2.01 -5.43
C ALA A 40 7.07 1.42 -5.02
N PRO A 41 6.42 1.92 -3.96
CA PRO A 41 5.10 1.45 -3.56
C PRO A 41 4.07 1.79 -4.65
N ASP A 42 3.22 0.83 -4.98
CA ASP A 42 2.17 1.06 -5.96
C ASP A 42 0.92 1.71 -5.35
N ALA A 43 -0.09 2.00 -6.19
CA ALA A 43 -1.32 2.64 -5.73
C ALA A 43 -2.07 1.83 -4.66
N THR A 44 -1.96 0.49 -4.67
CA THR A 44 -2.56 -0.38 -3.66
C THR A 44 -1.81 -0.26 -2.34
N ASP A 45 -0.48 -0.29 -2.36
CA ASP A 45 0.36 -0.15 -1.16
C ASP A 45 0.11 1.19 -0.45
N ASN A 46 0.02 2.25 -1.25
CA ASN A 46 -0.30 3.59 -0.78
C ASN A 46 -1.68 3.66 -0.10
N LEU A 47 -2.72 3.02 -0.66
CA LEU A 47 -4.04 2.96 -0.03
C LEU A 47 -4.04 2.14 1.27
N LEU A 48 -3.27 1.07 1.34
CA LEU A 48 -3.11 0.27 2.56
C LEU A 48 -2.52 1.11 3.70
N VAL A 49 -1.48 1.90 3.41
CA VAL A 49 -0.89 2.84 4.37
C VAL A 49 -1.91 3.90 4.82
N ALA A 50 -2.64 4.50 3.88
CA ALA A 50 -3.65 5.52 4.19
C ALA A 50 -4.77 4.98 5.10
N LEU A 51 -5.29 3.79 4.78
CA LEU A 51 -6.32 3.11 5.57
C LEU A 51 -5.85 2.77 6.99
N ALA A 52 -4.61 2.29 7.12
CA ALA A 52 -4.02 1.99 8.42
C ALA A 52 -3.80 3.25 9.26
N ARG A 53 -3.30 4.33 8.63
CA ARG A 53 -3.09 5.64 9.26
C ARG A 53 -4.41 6.26 9.73
N ALA A 54 -5.50 6.06 8.99
CA ALA A 54 -6.84 6.50 9.36
C ALA A 54 -7.53 5.59 10.40
N GLY A 55 -6.87 4.51 10.85
CA GLY A 55 -7.43 3.55 11.81
C GLY A 55 -8.53 2.66 11.25
N LYS A 56 -8.73 2.62 9.93
CA LYS A 56 -9.73 1.78 9.25
C LYS A 56 -9.22 0.39 8.90
N LEU A 57 -7.91 0.20 9.05
CA LEU A 57 -7.23 -1.08 8.85
C LEU A 57 -6.23 -1.26 10.00
N SER A 58 -6.16 -2.45 10.59
CA SER A 58 -5.12 -2.72 11.57
C SER A 58 -3.75 -2.82 10.88
N LEU A 59 -2.66 -2.49 11.58
CA LEU A 59 -1.30 -2.65 11.03
C LEU A 59 -1.01 -4.11 10.63
N ARG A 60 -1.58 -5.08 11.37
CA ARG A 60 -1.46 -6.50 11.05
C ARG A 60 -2.13 -6.85 9.73
N ASP A 61 -3.35 -6.35 9.52
CA ASP A 61 -4.10 -6.61 8.29
C ASP A 61 -3.50 -5.88 7.10
N MET A 62 -2.96 -4.67 7.32
CA MET A 62 -2.18 -3.93 6.33
C MET A 62 -1.02 -4.79 5.81
N VAL A 63 -0.17 -5.31 6.70
CA VAL A 63 0.97 -6.16 6.32
C VAL A 63 0.51 -7.42 5.59
N ALA A 64 -0.55 -8.09 6.07
CA ALA A 64 -1.08 -9.29 5.44
C ALA A 64 -1.57 -9.02 4.00
N LEU A 65 -2.25 -7.89 3.78
CA LEU A 65 -2.74 -7.47 2.47
C LEU A 65 -1.59 -7.05 1.54
N THR A 66 -0.58 -6.34 2.02
CA THR A 66 0.62 -6.02 1.24
C THR A 66 1.31 -7.29 0.73
N ILE A 67 1.51 -8.29 1.61
CA ILE A 67 2.10 -9.58 1.22
C ILE A 67 1.23 -10.29 0.18
N ALA A 68 -0.09 -10.34 0.41
CA ALA A 68 -1.02 -10.97 -0.53
C ALA A 68 -0.99 -10.27 -1.90
N HIS A 69 -0.96 -8.94 -1.93
CA HIS A 69 -0.91 -8.16 -3.15
C HIS A 69 0.35 -8.44 -3.97
N HIS A 70 1.54 -8.36 -3.37
CA HIS A 70 2.79 -8.65 -4.08
C HIS A 70 2.90 -10.12 -4.49
N ARG A 71 2.35 -11.06 -3.72
CA ARG A 71 2.26 -12.47 -4.13
C ARG A 71 1.39 -12.64 -5.37
N GLU A 72 0.24 -11.97 -5.41
CA GLU A 72 -0.65 -11.97 -6.58
C GLU A 72 0.05 -11.35 -7.79
N LEU A 73 0.78 -10.23 -7.64
CA LEU A 73 1.54 -9.61 -8.72
C LEU A 73 2.59 -10.56 -9.29
N LYS A 74 3.40 -11.21 -8.45
CA LYS A 74 4.44 -12.17 -8.89
C LYS A 74 3.87 -13.40 -9.61
N GLN A 75 2.62 -13.77 -9.36
CA GLN A 75 1.95 -14.90 -10.03
C GLN A 75 1.34 -14.54 -11.39
N HIS A 76 1.24 -13.25 -11.71
CA HIS A 76 0.66 -12.75 -12.97
C HIS A 76 1.72 -12.09 -13.88
N VAL A 77 3.01 -12.32 -13.61
CA VAL A 77 4.16 -11.95 -14.46
C VAL A 77 4.59 -13.16 -15.29
#